data_AF-A0A897N6K1-F1
#
_entry.id   AF-A0A897N6K1-F1
#
_cell.length_a   1.000
_cell.length_b   1.000
_cell.length_c   1.000
_cell.angle_alpha   90.00
_cell.angle_beta   90.00
_cell.angle_gamma   90.00
#
_symmetry.space_group_name_H-M   'P 1'
#
loop_
_entity.id
_entity.type
_entity.pdbx_description
1 polymer ?
#
loop_
_entity_poly.entity_id
_entity_poly.type
_entity_poly.pdbx_seq_one_letter_code
_entity_poly.pdbx_strand_id
1 'polypeptide(L)' 'MALSVKDSTFYLVHLPDEKTLHNEEDEAIDYLRSQSEDVDPESDDVSVVRVEVEGEDWTIAEMSWQTIALRLMGSD' A
#
# COMPACT_ATOMS: atom_id res chain seq x y z
N MET A 1 15.02 -9.61 11.66
CA MET A 1 15.01 -9.22 10.23
C MET A 1 15.09 -7.71 10.20
N ALA A 2 16.13 -7.13 9.61
CA ALA A 2 16.28 -5.68 9.48
C ALA A 2 15.76 -5.27 8.10
N LEU A 3 14.65 -4.55 8.06
CA LEU A 3 14.08 -4.00 6.84
C LEU A 3 14.98 -2.83 6.42
N SER A 4 15.85 -3.04 5.42
CA SER A 4 16.67 -1.96 4.87
C SER A 4 15.84 -1.19 3.85
N VAL A 5 15.09 -0.20 4.33
CA VAL A 5 14.36 0.72 3.47
C VAL A 5 15.36 1.74 2.93
N LYS A 6 15.40 1.92 1.61
CA LYS A 6 16.32 2.85 0.94
C LYS A 6 15.92 4.31 1.15
N ASP A 7 14.62 4.54 1.33
CA ASP A 7 13.99 5.84 1.49
C ASP A 7 13.33 5.97 2.86
N SER A 8 13.13 7.21 3.31
CA SER A 8 12.42 7.52 4.55
C SER A 8 10.93 7.21 4.48
N THR A 9 10.40 6.73 3.35
CA THR A 9 8.99 6.39 3.17
C THR A 9 8.87 5.12 2.33
N PHE A 10 7.95 4.24 2.72
CA PHE A 10 7.60 3.05 1.95
C PHE A 10 6.12 2.70 2.13
N TYR A 11 5.60 1.89 1.22
CA TYR A 11 4.20 1.51 1.14
C TYR A 11 4.11 -0.01 1.20
N LEU A 12 3.36 -0.54 2.16
CA LEU A 12 3.08 -1.95 2.30
C LEU A 12 1.69 -2.23 1.76
N VAL A 13 1.59 -3.08 0.75
CA VAL A 13 0.31 -3.60 0.26
C VAL A 13 0.09 -4.95 0.92
N HIS A 14 -1.02 -5.07 1.62
CA HIS A 14 -1.48 -6.31 2.22
C HIS A 14 -2.69 -6.79 1.43
N LEU A 15 -2.55 -7.97 0.86
CA LEU A 15 -3.59 -8.73 0.18
C LEU A 15 -3.91 -9.98 1.02
N PRO A 16 -5.07 -10.62 0.82
CA PRO A 16 -5.42 -11.87 1.51
C PRO A 16 -4.37 -12.98 1.32
N ASP A 17 -3.74 -13.05 0.15
CA ASP A 17 -2.78 -14.11 -0.19
C ASP A 17 -1.31 -13.69 0.00
N GLU A 18 -0.99 -12.39 -0.06
CA GLU A 18 0.39 -11.92 0.01
C GLU A 18 0.58 -10.52 0.58
N LYS A 19 1.83 -10.21 0.95
CA LYS A 19 2.26 -8.88 1.41
C LYS A 19 3.43 -8.43 0.59
N THR A 20 3.30 -7.29 -0.07
CA THR A 20 4.36 -6.68 -0.86
C THR A 20 4.75 -5.32 -0.30
N LEU A 21 5.98 -4.91 -0.57
CA LEU A 21 6.53 -3.65 -0.10
C LEU A 21 7.06 -2.89 -1.31
N HIS A 22 6.61 -1.64 -1.42
CA HIS A 22 6.89 -0.72 -2.51
C HIS A 22 7.51 0.54 -1.94
N ASN A 23 8.37 1.20 -2.71
CA ASN A 23 8.99 2.45 -2.24
C ASN A 23 8.13 3.66 -2.61
N GLU A 24 7.36 3.57 -3.69
CA GLU A 24 6.49 4.64 -4.19
C GLU A 24 5.00 4.30 -3.99
N GLU A 25 4.17 5.33 -3.78
CA GLU A 25 2.71 5.18 -3.65
C GLU A 25 2.12 4.62 -4.95
N ASP A 26 2.55 5.19 -6.08
CA ASP A 26 2.03 4.80 -7.40
C ASP A 26 2.37 3.34 -7.72
N GLU A 27 3.58 2.85 -7.37
CA GLU A 27 3.95 1.44 -7.51
C GLU A 27 3.04 0.51 -6.68
N ALA A 28 2.71 0.91 -5.46
CA ALA A 28 1.83 0.14 -4.58
C ALA A 28 0.40 0.08 -5.13
N ILE A 29 -0.11 1.21 -5.62
CA ILE A 29 -1.46 1.31 -6.20
C ILE A 29 -1.53 0.57 -7.53
N ASP A 30 -0.52 0.68 -8.40
CA ASP A 30 -0.48 -0.06 -9.67
C ASP A 30 -0.38 -1.56 -9.45
N TYR A 31 0.40 -1.99 -8.46
CA TYR A 31 0.45 -3.41 -8.09
C TYR A 31 -0.90 -3.89 -7.57
N LEU A 32 -1.52 -3.13 -6.65
CA LEU A 32 -2.87 -3.43 -6.17
C LEU A 32 -3.90 -3.44 -7.31
N ARG A 33 -3.79 -2.54 -8.27
CA ARG A 33 -4.64 -2.51 -9.48
C ARG A 33 -4.44 -3.77 -10.31
N SER A 34 -3.20 -4.21 -10.51
CA SER A 34 -2.91 -5.45 -11.23
C SER A 34 -3.46 -6.69 -10.52
N GLN A 35 -3.63 -6.64 -9.19
CA GLN A 35 -4.26 -7.70 -8.39
C GLN A 35 -5.77 -7.49 -8.20
N SER A 36 -6.30 -6.30 -8.52
CA SER A 36 -7.70 -5.92 -8.25
C SER A 36 -8.74 -6.75 -9.01
N GLU A 37 -8.34 -7.47 -10.06
CA GLU A 37 -9.24 -8.43 -10.74
C GLU A 37 -9.58 -9.64 -9.86
N ASP A 38 -8.69 -10.01 -8.92
CA ASP A 38 -8.86 -11.14 -8.00
C ASP A 38 -9.16 -10.71 -6.56
N VAL A 39 -9.17 -9.40 -6.30
CA VAL A 39 -9.29 -8.85 -4.95
C VAL A 39 -10.67 -8.22 -4.74
N ASP A 40 -11.38 -8.73 -3.74
CA ASP A 40 -12.71 -8.22 -3.38
C ASP A 40 -12.59 -6.85 -2.66
N PRO A 41 -13.19 -5.78 -3.19
CA PRO A 41 -13.17 -4.45 -2.59
C PRO A 41 -13.89 -4.37 -1.23
N GLU A 42 -14.73 -5.35 -0.90
CA GLU A 42 -15.44 -5.46 0.37
C GLU A 42 -14.70 -6.34 1.38
N SER A 43 -13.56 -6.93 0.99
CA SER A 43 -12.71 -7.70 1.90
C SER A 43 -11.84 -6.77 2.76
N ASP A 44 -11.92 -6.95 4.08
CA ASP A 44 -11.03 -6.31 5.06
C ASP A 44 -9.58 -6.80 4.96
N ASP A 45 -9.29 -7.79 4.09
CA ASP A 45 -7.97 -8.38 3.93
C ASP A 45 -7.06 -7.54 3.00
N VAL A 46 -7.56 -6.40 2.51
CA VAL A 46 -6.88 -5.51 1.56
C VAL A 46 -6.59 -4.17 2.21
N SER A 47 -5.31 -3.87 2.42
CA SER A 47 -4.89 -2.57 2.98
C SER A 47 -3.59 -2.09 2.37
N VAL A 48 -3.48 -0.78 2.18
CA VAL A 48 -2.22 -0.13 1.81
C VAL A 48 -1.79 0.71 3.00
N VAL A 49 -0.59 0.44 3.51
CA VAL A 49 -0.05 1.11 4.69
C VAL A 49 1.18 1.90 4.29
N ARG A 50 1.10 3.22 4.41
CA ARG A 50 2.26 4.10 4.29
C ARG A 50 3.02 4.10 5.60
N VAL A 51 4.31 3.86 5.53
CA VAL A 51 5.23 3.93 6.66
C VAL A 51 6.28 4.97 6.36
N GLU A 52 6.41 5.95 7.23
CA GLU A 52 7.41 7.01 7.16
C GLU A 52 8.34 6.89 8.36
N VAL A 53 9.63 7.02 8.11
CA VAL A 53 10.70 6.94 9.09
C VAL A 53 11.46 8.26 9.06
N GLU A 54 11.18 9.11 10.05
CA GLU A 54 11.86 10.39 10.25
C GLU A 54 12.76 10.31 11.49
N GLY A 55 14.02 9.94 11.27
CA GLY A 55 14.99 9.81 12.36
C GLY A 55 14.71 8.59 13.26
N GLU A 56 14.27 8.84 14.49
CA GLU A 56 13.87 7.80 15.47
C GLU A 56 12.35 7.59 15.51
N ASP A 57 11.57 8.48 14.89
CA ASP A 57 10.11 8.40 14.83
C ASP A 57 9.65 7.65 13.58
N TRP A 58 8.65 6.78 13.78
CA TRP A 58 8.01 6.01 12.71
C TRP A 58 6.52 6.36 12.71
N THR A 59 6.04 6.85 11.57
CA THR A 59 4.64 7.17 11.33
C THR A 59 4.04 6.08 10.45
N ILE A 60 2.97 5.46 10.94
CA ILE A 60 2.17 4.51 10.15
C ILE A 60 0.84 5.16 9.82
N ALA A 61 0.55 5.30 8.53
CA ALA A 61 -0.71 5.79 8.01
C ALA A 61 -1.32 4.72 7.09
N GLU A 62 -2.41 4.11 7.55
CA GLU A 62 -3.21 3.21 6.71
C GLU A 62 -4.09 4.01 5.75
N MET A 63 -4.07 3.63 4.48
CA MET A 63 -4.94 4.21 3.47
C MET A 63 -6.31 3.54 3.53
N SER A 64 -7.36 4.35 3.65
CA SER A 64 -8.72 3.85 3.54
C SER A 64 -9.00 3.25 2.16
N TRP A 65 -9.79 2.18 2.12
CA TRP A 65 -10.25 1.57 0.88
C TRP A 65 -10.92 2.59 -0.07
N GLN A 66 -11.64 3.56 0.47
CA GLN A 66 -12.25 4.63 -0.33
C GLN A 66 -11.19 5.45 -1.10
N THR A 67 -10.06 5.73 -0.47
CA THR A 67 -8.94 6.46 -1.11
C THR A 67 -8.31 5.62 -2.21
N ILE A 68 -8.11 4.33 -1.94
CA ILE A 68 -7.61 3.37 -2.92
C ILE A 68 -8.56 3.27 -4.11
N ALA A 69 -9.84 3.05 -3.87
CA ALA A 69 -10.86 2.94 -4.91
C ALA A 69 -10.93 4.22 -5.78
N LEU A 70 -10.82 5.41 -5.18
CA LEU A 70 -10.74 6.66 -5.93
C LEU A 70 -9.51 6.73 -6.85
N ARG A 71 -8.35 6.25 -6.39
CA ARG A 71 -7.13 6.18 -7.21
C ARG A 71 -7.25 5.16 -8.34
N LEU A 72 -7.86 4.00 -8.06
CA LEU A 72 -8.12 2.95 -9.05
C LEU A 72 -9.11 3.41 -10.14
N MET A 73 -10.14 4.18 -9.75
CA MET A 73 -11.15 4.72 -10.68
C MET A 73 -10.68 5.98 -11.41
N GLY A 74 -9.74 6.76 -10.85
CA GLY A 74 -9.33 8.08 -11.34
C GLY A 74 -8.27 8.10 -12.43
N SER A 75 -7.88 6.95 -12.98
CA SER A 75 -6.95 6.88 -14.12
C SER A 75 -7.72 6.91 -15.44
N ASP A 76 -8.05 8.12 -15.92
CA ASP A 76 -8.49 8.41 -17.30
C ASP A 76 -7.47 9.35 -17.98
#